data_AF-A0A432QGW9-F1
#
_entry.id   AF-A0A432QGW9-F1
#
_cell.length_a   1.000
_cell.length_b   1.000
_cell.length_c   1.000
_cell.angle_alpha   90.00
_cell.angle_beta   90.00
_cell.angle_gamma   90.00
#
_symmetry.space_group_name_H-M   'P 1'
#
loop_
_entity.id
_entity.type
_entity.pdbx_description
1 polymer ?
#
loop_
_entity_poly.entity_id
_entity_poly.type
_entity_poly.pdbx_seq_one_letter_code
_entity_poly.pdbx_strand_id
1 'polypeptide(L)'
;LAELLGVRVCFILCTCSDQEVKRRLALRARDPDAVSDGRWEIFARQKKTFEFPDELDKKQFMELDTENTPALLLEDVERFCLTGLDNPDRAR
;
A
#
# COMPACT_ATOMS: atom_id res chain seq x y z
N LEU A 1 -9.39 0.00 -18.73
CA LEU A 1 -9.63 -1.45 -18.60
C LEU A 1 -10.51 -1.77 -17.40
N ALA A 2 -10.14 -1.40 -16.17
CA ALA A 2 -10.97 -1.69 -14.98
C ALA A 2 -12.39 -1.11 -15.06
N GLU A 3 -12.53 0.15 -15.50
CA GLU A 3 -13.83 0.78 -15.76
C GLU A 3 -14.66 0.01 -16.80
N LEU A 4 -14.04 -0.41 -17.91
CA LEU A 4 -14.68 -1.21 -18.95
C LEU A 4 -15.17 -2.57 -18.46
N LEU A 5 -14.52 -3.10 -17.41
CA LEU A 5 -14.88 -4.37 -16.78
C LEU A 5 -15.84 -4.18 -15.58
N GLY A 6 -16.23 -2.95 -15.25
CA GLY A 6 -17.08 -2.66 -14.08
C GLY A 6 -16.42 -3.00 -12.74
N VAL A 7 -15.08 -3.08 -12.70
CA VAL A 7 -14.32 -3.46 -11.50
C VAL A 7 -13.79 -2.21 -10.82
N ARG A 8 -13.94 -2.15 -9.48
CA ARG A 8 -13.35 -1.10 -8.65
C ARG A 8 -11.84 -1.32 -8.51
N VAL A 9 -11.07 -0.26 -8.68
CA VAL A 9 -9.63 -0.26 -8.40
C VAL A 9 -9.38 0.46 -7.08
N CYS A 10 -8.56 -0.14 -6.23
CA CYS A 10 -8.13 0.42 -4.96
C CYS A 10 -6.60 0.50 -4.95
N PHE A 11 -6.07 1.67 -4.61
CA PHE A 11 -4.66 1.95 -4.42
C PHE A 11 -4.39 2.10 -2.92
N ILE A 12 -3.45 1.33 -2.39
CA ILE A 12 -3.10 1.34 -0.97
C ILE A 12 -1.62 1.68 -0.86
N LEU A 13 -1.33 2.88 -0.36
CA LEU A 13 0.04 3.31 -0.09
C LEU A 13 0.44 2.88 1.31
N CYS A 14 1.17 1.77 1.40
CA CYS A 14 1.74 1.30 2.65
C CYS A 14 2.92 2.18 3.08
N THR A 15 2.83 2.79 4.24
CA THR A 15 3.87 3.62 4.83
C THR A 15 4.35 3.03 6.16
N CYS A 16 5.50 3.50 6.63
CA CYS A 16 6.00 3.34 8.00
C CYS A 16 7.13 4.36 8.19
N SER A 17 7.58 4.56 9.42
CA SER A 17 8.71 5.44 9.74
C SER A 17 10.00 4.95 9.08
N ASP A 18 10.91 5.89 8.84
CA ASP A 18 12.26 5.57 8.35
C ASP A 18 13.03 4.66 9.31
N GLN A 19 12.70 4.69 10.61
CA GLN A 19 13.29 3.77 11.59
C GLN A 19 12.84 2.34 11.33
N GLU A 20 11.54 2.12 11.11
CA GLU A 20 11.00 0.80 10.81
C GLU A 20 11.48 0.28 9.44
N VAL A 21 11.56 1.15 8.43
CA VAL A 21 12.15 0.80 7.12
C VAL A 21 13.57 0.28 7.30
N LYS A 22 14.44 1.01 8.01
CA LYS A 22 15.83 0.58 8.29
C LYS A 22 15.86 -0.77 9.00
N ARG A 23 15.03 -0.95 10.03
CA ARG A 23 14.97 -2.20 10.80
C ARG A 23 14.57 -3.39 9.91
N ARG A 24 13.51 -3.23 9.09
CA ARG A 24 13.02 -4.29 8.19
C ARG A 24 14.02 -4.61 7.08
N LEU A 25 14.70 -3.62 6.50
CA LEU A 25 15.75 -3.85 5.49
C LEU A 25 16.97 -4.57 6.10
N ALA A 26 17.39 -4.19 7.31
CA ALA A 26 18.49 -4.86 8.01
C ALA A 26 18.16 -6.32 8.36
N LEU A 27 16.90 -6.63 8.66
CA LEU A 27 16.44 -8.01 8.87
C LEU A 27 16.53 -8.82 7.57
N ARG A 28 16.01 -8.29 6.45
CA ARG A 28 16.06 -8.94 5.13
C ARG A 28 17.48 -9.13 4.61
N ALA A 29 18.39 -8.20 4.89
CA ALA A 29 19.79 -8.33 4.49
C ALA A 29 20.51 -9.55 5.13
N ARG A 30 19.94 -10.13 6.20
CA ARG A 30 20.46 -11.35 6.85
C ARG A 30 19.79 -12.63 6.34
N ASP A 31 18.73 -12.49 5.55
CA ASP A 31 17.95 -13.61 5.03
C ASP A 31 18.44 -13.94 3.60
N PRO A 32 19.12 -15.10 3.40
CA PRO A 32 19.61 -15.49 2.09
C PRO A 32 18.50 -15.80 1.08
N ASP A 33 17.28 -16.06 1.55
CA ASP A 33 16.10 -16.32 0.73
C ASP A 33 15.27 -15.05 0.48
N ALA A 34 15.76 -13.89 0.93
CA ALA A 34 15.10 -12.62 0.69
C ALA A 34 14.96 -12.35 -0.83
N VAL A 35 13.70 -12.25 -1.27
CA VAL A 35 13.35 -11.95 -2.67
C VAL A 35 13.73 -10.55 -3.15
N SER A 36 14.22 -9.68 -2.27
CA SER A 36 14.58 -8.29 -2.58
C SER A 36 15.96 -7.94 -2.05
N ASP A 37 16.78 -7.30 -2.89
CA ASP A 37 18.08 -6.72 -2.56
C ASP A 37 17.96 -5.34 -1.87
N GLY A 38 16.83 -5.11 -1.19
CA GLY A 38 16.48 -3.83 -0.58
C GLY A 38 17.56 -3.35 0.38
N ARG A 39 18.24 -2.26 0.01
CA ARG A 39 19.24 -1.58 0.83
C ARG A 39 18.78 -0.18 1.20
N TRP A 40 19.23 0.30 2.36
CA TRP A 40 18.83 1.63 2.86
C TRP A 40 19.20 2.74 1.87
N GLU A 41 20.35 2.66 1.22
CA GLU A 41 20.81 3.67 0.26
C GLU A 41 19.91 3.75 -0.98
N ILE A 42 19.36 2.60 -1.41
CA ILE A 42 18.41 2.53 -2.52
C ILE A 42 17.09 3.19 -2.10
N PHE A 43 16.54 2.81 -0.95
CA PHE A 43 15.31 3.39 -0.42
C PHE A 43 15.43 4.91 -0.24
N ALA A 44 16.52 5.38 0.39
CA ALA A 44 16.74 6.80 0.62
C ALA A 44 16.82 7.62 -0.67
N ARG A 45 17.34 7.03 -1.76
CA ARG A 45 17.32 7.65 -3.09
C ARG A 45 15.93 7.65 -3.70
N GLN A 46 15.20 6.54 -3.64
CA GLN A 46 13.82 6.43 -4.15
C GLN A 46 12.89 7.42 -3.45
N LYS A 47 13.00 7.58 -2.13
CA LYS A 47 12.20 8.51 -1.34
C LYS A 47 12.35 9.98 -1.78
N LYS A 48 13.53 10.38 -2.29
CA LYS A 48 13.76 11.75 -2.78
C LYS A 48 13.01 12.08 -4.07
N THR A 49 12.70 11.06 -4.86
CA THR A 49 12.02 11.20 -6.15
C THR A 49 10.61 10.58 -6.10
N PHE A 50 10.12 10.24 -4.91
CA PHE A 50 8.78 9.72 -4.73
C PHE A 50 7.78 10.87 -4.88
N GLU A 51 6.84 10.70 -5.79
CA GLU A 51 5.71 11.59 -5.97
C GLU A 51 4.50 10.97 -5.26
N PHE A 52 3.91 11.74 -4.36
CA PHE A 52 2.71 11.31 -3.65
C PHE A 52 1.53 11.34 -4.65
N PRO A 53 0.69 10.29 -4.70
CA PRO A 53 -0.35 10.17 -5.73
C PRO A 53 -1.60 11.02 -5.38
N ASP A 54 -1.43 12.34 -5.32
CA ASP A 54 -2.50 13.29 -4.99
C ASP A 54 -3.56 13.44 -6.11
N GLU A 55 -3.29 12.89 -7.30
CA GLU A 55 -4.24 12.78 -8.40
C GLU A 55 -5.35 11.76 -8.16
N LEU A 56 -5.18 10.85 -7.19
CA LEU A 56 -6.15 9.79 -6.92
C LEU A 56 -7.28 10.27 -5.99
N ASP A 57 -8.51 9.94 -6.37
CA ASP A 57 -9.69 10.19 -5.54
C ASP A 57 -9.63 9.40 -4.21
N LYS A 58 -10.07 10.01 -3.10
CA LYS A 58 -10.07 9.37 -1.76
C LYS A 58 -10.91 8.10 -1.67
N LYS A 59 -11.83 7.86 -2.61
CA LYS A 59 -12.61 6.61 -2.72
C LYS A 59 -11.81 5.48 -3.36
N GLN A 60 -10.73 5.78 -4.08
CA GLN A 60 -9.84 4.78 -4.70
C GLN A 60 -8.45 4.77 -4.09
N PHE A 61 -8.10 5.71 -3.22
CA PHE A 61 -6.79 5.78 -2.56
C PHE A 61 -6.87 5.76 -1.03
N MET A 62 -6.03 4.94 -0.40
CA MET A 62 -5.84 4.88 1.06
C MET A 62 -4.35 4.86 1.40
N GLU A 63 -3.94 5.68 2.37
CA GLU A 63 -2.65 5.54 3.05
C GLU A 63 -2.79 4.59 4.24
N LEU A 64 -1.84 3.67 4.41
CA LEU A 64 -1.86 2.66 5.47
C LEU A 64 -0.53 2.65 6.22
N ASP A 65 -0.53 3.09 7.47
CA ASP A 65 0.63 2.97 8.35
C ASP A 65 0.80 1.51 8.80
N THR A 66 1.85 0.87 8.33
CA THR A 66 2.14 -0.56 8.57
C THR A 66 2.92 -0.83 9.85
N GLU A 67 3.04 0.14 10.76
CA GLU A 67 3.62 -0.09 12.10
C GLU A 67 2.63 -0.70 13.10
N ASN A 68 1.35 -0.78 12.74
CA ASN A 68 0.35 -1.47 13.53
C ASN A 68 0.35 -3.00 13.30
N THR A 69 -0.45 -3.72 14.08
CA THR A 69 -0.58 -5.18 13.95
C THR A 69 -1.31 -5.56 12.65
N PRO A 70 -0.93 -6.67 11.97
CA PRO A 70 -1.58 -7.10 10.73
C PRO A 70 -3.10 -7.28 10.83
N ALA A 71 -3.62 -7.69 11.99
CA ALA A 71 -5.06 -7.86 12.21
C ALA A 71 -5.82 -6.52 12.07
N LEU A 72 -5.33 -5.47 12.74
CA LEU A 72 -5.94 -4.14 12.65
C LEU A 72 -5.80 -3.54 11.25
N LEU A 73 -4.63 -3.72 10.62
CA LEU A 73 -4.42 -3.24 9.25
C LEU A 73 -5.32 -3.96 8.24
N LEU A 74 -5.59 -5.25 8.45
CA LEU A 74 -6.48 -6.02 7.60
C LEU A 74 -7.92 -5.49 7.70
N GLU A 75 -8.40 -5.19 8.90
CA GLU A 75 -9.73 -4.59 9.09
C GLU A 75 -9.87 -3.26 8.34
N ASP A 76 -8.83 -2.43 8.34
CA ASP A 76 -8.82 -1.15 7.61
C ASP A 76 -8.84 -1.37 6.08
N VAL A 77 -8.03 -2.29 5.59
CA VAL A 77 -7.99 -2.67 4.16
C VAL A 77 -9.33 -3.24 3.71
N GLU A 78 -9.94 -4.14 4.48
CA GLU A 78 -11.24 -4.72 4.18
C GLU A 78 -12.32 -3.64 4.14
N ARG A 79 -12.38 -2.77 5.16
CA ARG A 79 -13.34 -1.66 5.20
C ARG A 79 -13.19 -0.77 3.96
N PHE A 80 -11.97 -0.39 3.59
CA PHE A 80 -11.71 0.45 2.42
C PHE A 80 -12.12 -0.24 1.11
N CYS A 81 -11.78 -1.51 0.94
CA CYS A 81 -12.12 -2.29 -0.26
C CYS A 81 -13.62 -2.57 -0.39
N LEU A 82 -14.33 -2.74 0.72
CA LEU A 82 -15.76 -3.10 0.74
C LEU A 82 -16.71 -1.89 0.70
N THR A 83 -16.33 -0.74 1.28
CA THR A 83 -17.20 0.47 1.37
C THR A 83 -17.68 1.06 0.03
N GLY A 84 -17.08 0.65 -1.10
CA GLY A 84 -17.49 1.06 -2.45
C GLY A 84 -18.14 -0.06 -3.27
N LEU A 85 -18.47 -1.19 -2.64
CA LEU A 85 -19.20 -2.30 -3.29
C LEU A 85 -20.72 -2.13 -3.24
N ASP A 86 -21.22 -1.19 -2.43
CA ASP A 86 -22.63 -0.76 -2.43
C ASP A 86 -22.92 0.14 -3.64
N ASN A 87 -22.68 -0.38 -4.85
CA ASN A 87 -23.11 0.28 -6.09
C ASN A 87 -24.38 -0.42 -6.62
N PRO A 88 -25.57 0.21 -6.51
CA PRO A 88 -26.82 -0.36 -7.01
C PRO A 88 -26.86 -0.53 -8.54
N ASP A 89 -25.89 0.02 -9.28
CA ASP A 89 -25.81 -0.10 -10.75
C ASP A 89 -25.18 -1.41 -11.25
N ARG A 90 -24.83 -2.37 -10.37
CA ARG A 90 -24.34 -3.71 -10.80
C ARG A 90 -25.42 -4.63 -11.40
N ALA A 91 -26.64 -4.13 -11.58
CA ALA A 91 -27.79 -4.90 -12.08
C ALA A 91 -28.13 -4.66 -13.57
N ARG A 92 -27.23 -4.10 -14.38
CA ARG A 92 -27.47 -3.86 -15.82
C ARG A 92 -26.40 -4.47 -16.70
#